data_AF-A0A4S2AKQ9-F1
#
_entry.id   AF-A0A4S2AKQ9-F1
#
_cell.length_a   1.000
_cell.length_b   1.000
_cell.length_c   1.000
_cell.angle_alpha   90.00
_cell.angle_beta   90.00
_cell.angle_gamma   90.00
#
_symmetry.space_group_name_H-M   'P 1'
#
loop_
_entity.id
_entity.type
_entity.pdbx_description
1 polymer ?
#
loop_
_entity_poly.entity_id
_entity_poly.type
_entity_poly.pdbx_seq_one_letter_code
_entity_poly.pdbx_strand_id
1 'polypeptide(L)' 'MKAIKVEVPEHEWDKVGPFVEYINDDDVVAYQTSRTEFIVVAQGECSMARVDALIAERLDDETLITHIRK' A
#
# COMPACT_ATOMS: atom_id res chain seq x y z
N MET A 1 6.64 10.20 9.93
CA MET A 1 6.12 8.96 9.29
C MET A 1 4.65 9.15 8.97
N LYS A 2 4.21 8.62 7.84
CA LYS A 2 2.80 8.55 7.42
C LYS A 2 2.43 7.08 7.27
N ALA A 3 1.18 6.71 7.53
CA ALA A 3 0.74 5.34 7.41
C ALA A 3 -0.62 5.25 6.73
N ILE A 4 -0.80 4.22 5.92
CA ILE A 4 -2.06 3.89 5.25
C ILE A 4 -2.36 2.40 5.46
N LYS A 5 -3.65 2.08 5.53
CA LYS A 5 -4.17 0.74 5.26
C LYS A 5 -4.72 0.74 3.84
N VAL A 6 -4.44 -0.32 3.09
CA VAL A 6 -4.93 -0.52 1.73
C VAL A 6 -5.76 -1.81 1.70
N GLU A 7 -6.96 -1.73 1.12
CA GLU A 7 -7.85 -2.86 0.89
C GLU A 7 -8.06 -3.02 -0.62
N VAL A 8 -7.71 -4.19 -1.13
CA VAL A 8 -7.73 -4.53 -2.56
C VAL A 8 -8.96 -5.41 -2.83
N PRO A 9 -9.68 -5.24 -3.95
CA PRO A 9 -10.84 -6.07 -4.25
C PRO A 9 -10.44 -7.55 -4.39
N GLU A 10 -11.38 -8.45 -4.06
CA GLU A 10 -11.08 -9.89 -3.97
C GLU A 10 -10.52 -10.48 -5.26
N HIS A 11 -10.88 -9.95 -6.43
CA HIS A 11 -10.40 -10.46 -7.72
C HIS A 11 -8.93 -10.12 -8.02
N GLU A 12 -8.32 -9.23 -7.25
CA GLU A 12 -6.93 -8.72 -7.39
C GLU A 12 -6.01 -9.21 -6.26
N TRP A 13 -6.49 -10.15 -5.45
CA TRP A 13 -5.79 -10.66 -4.27
C TRP A 13 -4.38 -11.19 -4.56
N ASP A 14 -4.14 -11.69 -5.78
CA ASP A 14 -2.88 -12.26 -6.21
C ASP A 14 -1.79 -11.21 -6.43
N LYS A 15 -2.17 -9.93 -6.59
CA LYS A 15 -1.24 -8.80 -6.71
C LYS A 15 -0.70 -8.32 -5.37
N VAL A 16 -1.39 -8.58 -4.26
CA VAL A 16 -1.05 -8.01 -2.93
C VAL A 16 0.36 -8.40 -2.49
N GLY A 17 0.69 -9.70 -2.51
CA GLY A 17 2.01 -10.19 -2.09
C GLY A 17 3.16 -9.59 -2.91
N PRO A 18 3.15 -9.75 -4.25
CA PRO A 18 4.16 -9.15 -5.13
C PRO A 18 4.26 -7.64 -5.00
N PHE A 19 3.14 -6.94 -4.80
CA PHE A 19 3.14 -5.48 -4.62
C PHE A 19 3.80 -5.08 -3.29
N VAL A 20 3.48 -5.76 -2.19
CA VAL A 20 4.10 -5.52 -0.88
C VAL A 20 5.61 -5.74 -0.95
N GLU A 21 6.08 -6.82 -1.58
CA GLU A 21 7.52 -7.06 -1.77
C GLU A 21 8.17 -5.98 -2.64
N TYR A 22 7.47 -5.52 -3.68
CA TYR A 22 7.99 -4.52 -4.61
C TYR A 22 8.18 -3.13 -4.00
N ILE A 23 7.27 -2.68 -3.13
CA ILE A 23 7.32 -1.32 -2.57
C ILE A 23 8.17 -1.18 -1.31
N ASN A 24 8.57 -2.29 -0.69
CA ASN A 24 9.42 -2.29 0.50
C ASN A 24 10.83 -1.81 0.13
N ASP A 25 11.31 -0.77 0.82
CA ASP A 25 12.67 -0.25 0.72
C ASP A 25 13.09 0.47 2.02
N ASP A 26 14.20 1.23 1.98
CA ASP A 26 14.73 1.93 3.15
C ASP A 26 13.78 3.02 3.70
N ASP A 27 12.92 3.60 2.86
CA ASP A 27 12.01 4.70 3.21
C ASP A 27 10.55 4.24 3.39
N VAL A 28 10.23 3.00 2.99
CA VAL A 28 8.88 2.42 2.98
C VAL A 28 8.89 1.01 3.54
N VAL A 29 8.08 0.81 4.59
CA VAL A 29 7.77 -0.52 5.13
C VAL A 29 6.35 -0.88 4.76
N ALA A 30 6.16 -2.01 4.08
CA ALA A 30 4.87 -2.57 3.76
C ALA A 30 4.72 -3.98 4.33
N TYR A 31 3.53 -4.31 4.83
CA TYR A 31 3.24 -5.62 5.40
C TYR A 31 1.83 -6.07 5.05
N GLN A 32 1.73 -7.28 4.51
CA GLN A 32 0.46 -7.91 4.19
C GLN A 32 -0.24 -8.37 5.49
N THR A 33 -1.44 -7.85 5.75
CA THR A 33 -2.22 -8.18 6.96
C THR A 33 -3.24 -9.27 6.70
N SER A 34 -3.71 -9.40 5.46
CA SER A 34 -4.62 -10.46 5.03
C SER A 34 -4.47 -10.73 3.53
N ARG A 35 -5.28 -11.62 2.96
CA ARG A 35 -5.22 -11.96 1.53
C ARG A 35 -5.46 -10.75 0.62
N THR A 36 -6.24 -9.79 1.08
CA THR A 36 -6.67 -8.61 0.30
C THR A 36 -6.26 -7.29 0.94
N GLU A 37 -5.50 -7.31 2.04
CA GLU A 37 -5.16 -6.09 2.79
C GLU A 37 -3.68 -6.03 3.13
N PHE A 38 -3.16 -4.82 3.13
CA PHE A 38 -1.81 -4.53 3.60
C PHE A 38 -1.73 -3.14 4.23
N ILE A 39 -0.69 -2.95 5.05
CA ILE A 39 -0.36 -1.66 5.66
C ILE A 39 0.93 -1.16 5.04
N VAL A 40 1.01 0.15 4.79
CA VAL A 40 2.23 0.82 4.37
C VAL A 40 2.57 1.95 5.33
N VAL A 41 3.84 2.05 5.71
CA VAL A 41 4.40 3.14 6.50
C VAL A 41 5.54 3.77 5.70
N ALA A 42 5.47 5.07 5.47
CA ALA A 42 6.46 5.79 4.67
C ALA A 42 7.12 6.95 5.43
N GLN A 43 8.37 7.23 5.09
CA GLN A 43 9.15 8.34 5.62
C GLN A 43 8.69 9.68 5.04
N GLY A 44 7.66 10.26 5.65
CA GLY A 44 7.19 11.60 5.32
C GLY A 44 6.30 11.65 4.09
N GLU A 45 6.13 12.84 3.51
CA GLU A 45 5.12 13.06 2.46
C GLU A 45 5.62 12.62 1.07
N CYS A 46 6.90 12.79 0.76
CA CYS A 46 7.46 12.41 -0.53
C CYS A 46 7.38 10.88 -0.75
N SER A 47 7.80 10.09 0.24
CA SER A 47 7.74 8.64 0.14
C SER A 47 6.30 8.12 0.11
N MET A 48 5.37 8.78 0.82
CA MET A 48 3.94 8.43 0.73
C MET A 48 3.35 8.75 -0.64
N ALA A 49 3.66 9.93 -1.22
CA ALA A 49 3.19 10.29 -2.55
C ALA A 49 3.68 9.31 -3.63
N ARG A 50 4.90 8.76 -3.48
CA ARG A 50 5.41 7.69 -4.35
C ARG A 50 4.57 6.41 -4.20
N VAL A 51 4.24 6.02 -2.96
CA VAL A 51 3.38 4.85 -2.69
C VAL A 51 2.00 5.05 -3.31
N ASP A 52 1.38 6.22 -3.12
CA ASP A 52 0.06 6.54 -3.68
C ASP A 52 0.07 6.43 -5.22
N ALA A 53 1.12 6.92 -5.88
CA ALA A 53 1.27 6.79 -7.33
C ALA A 53 1.41 5.33 -7.79
N LEU A 54 2.17 4.51 -7.05
CA LEU A 54 2.33 3.08 -7.38
C LEU A 54 1.03 2.28 -7.18
N ILE A 55 0.25 2.63 -6.15
CA ILE A 55 -1.09 2.03 -5.94
C ILE A 55 -1.99 2.37 -7.12
N ALA A 56 -2.07 3.64 -7.51
CA ALA A 56 -2.91 4.09 -8.62
C ALA A 56 -2.47 3.53 -9.99
N GLU A 57 -1.18 3.23 -10.17
CA GLU A 57 -0.67 2.65 -11.42
C GLU A 57 -0.96 1.15 -11.54
N ARG A 58 -0.95 0.40 -10.43
CA ARG A 58 -0.84 -1.06 -10.47
C ARG A 58 -2.00 -1.83 -9.84
N LEU A 59 -2.79 -1.18 -8.99
CA LEU A 59 -3.96 -1.76 -8.36
C LEU A 59 -5.22 -1.20 -8.98
N ASP A 60 -6.33 -1.91 -8.80
CA ASP A 60 -7.62 -1.53 -9.34
C ASP A 60 -8.17 -0.23 -8.70
N ASP A 61 -8.96 0.53 -9.46
CA ASP A 61 -9.60 1.78 -9.02
C ASP A 61 -10.55 1.58 -7.82
N GLU A 62 -11.05 0.36 -7.62
CA GLU A 62 -11.86 -0.03 -6.44
C GLU A 62 -11.03 -0.18 -5.15
N THR A 63 -9.69 -0.06 -5.23
CA THR A 63 -8.79 -0.13 -4.06
C THR A 63 -9.10 0.99 -3.06
N LEU A 64 -9.35 0.62 -1.81
CA LEU A 64 -9.66 1.56 -0.74
C LEU A 64 -8.40 1.90 0.05
N ILE A 65 -8.11 3.20 0.19
CA ILE A 65 -6.98 3.72 0.96
C ILE A 65 -7.50 4.45 2.20
N THR A 66 -7.07 4.01 3.38
CA THR A 66 -7.38 4.66 4.66
C THR A 66 -6.12 5.23 5.30
N HIS A 67 -6.06 6.56 5.44
CA HIS A 67 -4.96 7.22 6.16
C HIS A 67 -5.08 7.05 7.67
N ILE A 68 -4.03 6.49 8.27
CA ILE A 68 -3.93 6.32 9.71
C ILE A 68 -3.35 7.61 10.31
N ARG A 69 -4.18 8.34 11.04
CA ARG A 69 -3.76 9.53 11.81
C ARG A 69 -3.54 9.11 13.26
N LYS A 70 -2.45 9.60 13.86
CA LYS A 70 -2.26 9.63 15.31
C LYS A 70 -2.86 10.92 15.87
#